data_AF-X1HMJ0-F1
#
_entry.id   AF-X1HMJ0-F1
#
_cell.length_a   1.000
_cell.length_b   1.000
_cell.length_c   1.000
_cell.angle_alpha   90.00
_cell.angle_beta   90.00
_cell.angle_gamma   90.00
#
_symmetry.space_group_name_H-M   'P 1'
#
loop_
_entity.id
_entity.type
_entity.pdbx_description
1 polymer ?
#
loop_
_entity_poly.entity_id
_entity_poly.type
_entity_poly.pdbx_seq_one_letter_code
_entity_poly.pdbx_strand_id
1 'polypeptide(L)'
;DVCNESELDQTRKNLINLISTGRLPISRKNIRILKKEENVHIKTLINEKSSEAGLTLLGFRGEQLKHDKESMFTGYENVGNIFFVNARQEKKIN
;
A
#
# COMPACT_ATOMS: atom_id res chain seq x y z
N ASP A 1 -0.73 2.61 1.81
CA ASP A 1 -0.82 4.02 1.40
C ASP A 1 0.12 4.83 2.27
N VAL A 2 0.81 5.79 1.66
CA VAL A 2 1.82 6.61 2.31
C VAL A 2 1.22 8.00 2.46
N CYS A 3 0.80 8.38 3.66
CA CYS A 3 0.01 9.59 3.90
C CYS A 3 0.81 10.72 4.57
N ASN A 4 0.53 11.94 4.16
CA ASN A 4 0.88 13.17 4.89
C ASN A 4 -0.03 13.33 6.12
N GLU A 5 0.34 14.15 7.10
CA GLU A 5 -0.42 14.29 8.37
C GLU A 5 -1.90 14.69 8.18
N SER A 6 -2.21 15.51 7.17
CA SER A 6 -3.58 15.93 6.85
C SER A 6 -4.44 14.82 6.22
N GLU A 7 -3.83 13.79 5.63
CA GLU A 7 -4.53 12.71 4.91
C GLU A 7 -4.73 11.46 5.78
N LEU A 8 -4.02 11.38 6.90
CA LEU A 8 -3.96 10.19 7.74
C LEU A 8 -5.33 9.83 8.32
N ASP A 9 -6.09 10.83 8.76
CA ASP A 9 -7.44 10.67 9.27
C ASP A 9 -8.42 10.23 8.18
N GLN A 10 -8.29 10.79 6.96
CA GLN A 10 -9.15 10.42 5.85
C GLN A 10 -8.88 8.98 5.39
N THR A 11 -7.61 8.59 5.27
CA THR A 11 -7.20 7.23 4.93
C THR A 11 -7.67 6.24 5.98
N ARG A 12 -7.57 6.60 7.27
CA ARG A 12 -8.08 5.78 8.36
C ARG A 12 -9.59 5.60 8.28
N LYS A 13 -10.35 6.68 8.03
CA LYS A 13 -11.81 6.61 7.83
C LYS A 13 -12.17 5.71 6.65
N ASN A 14 -11.49 5.85 5.52
CA ASN A 14 -11.74 5.03 4.33
C ASN A 14 -11.48 3.54 4.60
N LEU A 15 -10.37 3.21 5.28
CA LEU A 15 -10.06 1.83 5.69
C LEU A 15 -11.12 1.25 6.63
N ILE A 16 -11.57 2.03 7.64
CA ILE A 16 -12.62 1.60 8.55
C ILE A 16 -13.93 1.32 7.79
N ASN A 17 -14.29 2.18 6.83
CA ASN A 17 -15.47 1.96 6.01
C ASN A 17 -15.39 0.67 5.19
N LEU A 18 -14.23 0.37 4.60
CA LEU A 18 -14.03 -0.88 3.84
C LEU A 18 -14.17 -2.13 4.73
N ILE A 19 -13.70 -2.06 5.97
CA ILE A 19 -13.85 -3.17 6.93
C ILE A 19 -15.31 -3.32 7.36
N SER A 20 -15.97 -2.22 7.76
CA SER A 20 -17.35 -2.23 8.24
C SER A 20 -18.35 -2.67 7.16
N THR A 21 -18.06 -2.40 5.90
CA THR A 21 -18.86 -2.85 4.75
C THR A 21 -18.51 -4.26 4.26
N GLY A 22 -17.56 -4.94 4.90
CA GLY A 22 -17.13 -6.31 4.56
C GLY A 22 -16.28 -6.42 3.30
N ARG A 23 -15.88 -5.29 2.68
CA ARG A 23 -15.06 -5.23 1.47
C ARG A 23 -13.59 -5.55 1.72
N LEU A 24 -13.13 -5.39 2.95
CA LEU A 24 -11.81 -5.81 3.41
C LEU A 24 -11.96 -6.60 4.72
N PRO A 25 -12.14 -7.93 4.65
CA PRO A 25 -12.48 -8.76 5.81
C PRO A 25 -11.24 -9.03 6.69
N ILE A 26 -10.80 -8.00 7.42
CA ILE A 26 -9.68 -8.05 8.36
C ILE A 26 -10.02 -7.32 9.65
N SER A 27 -9.41 -7.76 10.77
CA SER A 27 -9.55 -7.06 12.04
C SER A 27 -8.86 -5.70 11.99
N ARG A 28 -9.52 -4.66 12.54
CA ARG A 28 -8.92 -3.33 12.75
C ARG A 28 -7.61 -3.39 13.54
N LYS A 29 -7.46 -4.38 14.42
CA LYS A 29 -6.23 -4.57 15.22
C LYS A 29 -5.01 -4.95 14.38
N ASN A 30 -5.24 -5.50 13.19
CA ASN A 30 -4.18 -5.97 12.28
C ASN A 30 -3.79 -4.90 11.24
N ILE A 31 -4.32 -3.69 11.34
CA ILE A 31 -4.02 -2.60 10.42
C ILE A 31 -3.05 -1.63 11.08
N ARG A 32 -1.97 -1.31 10.35
CA ARG A 32 -1.00 -0.28 10.73
C ARG A 32 -0.85 0.70 9.57
N ILE A 33 -1.08 1.98 9.85
CA ILE A 33 -0.83 3.08 8.91
C ILE A 33 0.53 3.66 9.30
N LEU A 34 1.46 3.67 8.35
CA LEU A 34 2.80 4.22 8.55
C LEU A 34 2.81 5.66 8.05
N LYS A 35 3.32 6.58 8.86
CA LYS A 35 3.60 7.95 8.42
C LYS A 35 4.79 7.92 7.46
N LYS A 36 4.74 8.73 6.41
CA LYS A 36 5.92 8.94 5.57
C LYS A 36 6.90 9.81 6.34
N GLU A 37 8.07 9.29 6.62
CA GLU A 37 9.20 10.12 7.03
C GLU A 37 9.84 10.70 5.76
N GLU A 38 10.07 12.01 5.71
CA GLU A 38 10.55 12.70 4.50
C GLU A 38 11.86 12.12 3.95
N ASN A 39 12.70 11.57 4.83
CA ASN A 39 14.02 11.06 4.51
C ASN A 39 14.05 9.55 4.19
N VAL A 40 12.92 8.85 4.31
CA VAL A 40 12.88 7.39 4.13
C VAL A 40 12.19 7.03 2.82
N HIS A 41 12.92 6.33 1.96
CA HIS A 41 12.37 5.80 0.72
C HIS A 41 11.38 4.67 1.02
N ILE A 42 10.23 4.67 0.34
CA ILE A 42 9.14 3.71 0.61
C ILE A 42 9.57 2.25 0.45
N LYS A 43 10.46 1.97 -0.52
CA LYS A 43 10.97 0.60 -0.72
C LYS A 43 11.80 0.12 0.46
N THR A 44 12.56 1.00 1.11
CA THR A 44 13.31 0.66 2.32
C THR A 44 12.35 0.18 3.41
N LEU A 45 11.26 0.92 3.62
CA LEU A 45 10.24 0.57 4.60
C LEU A 45 9.52 -0.76 4.26
N ILE A 46 9.24 -1.01 2.99
CA ILE A 46 8.64 -2.27 2.54
C ILE A 46 9.58 -3.45 2.82
N ASN A 47 10.86 -3.33 2.49
CA ASN A 47 11.87 -4.36 2.76
C ASN A 47 12.01 -4.66 4.26
N GLU A 48 11.99 -3.63 5.10
CA GLU A 48 12.12 -3.79 6.56
C GLU A 48 10.88 -4.40 7.22
N LYS A 49 9.68 -4.02 6.77
CA LYS A 49 8.43 -4.40 7.46
C LYS A 49 7.79 -5.67 6.89
N SER A 50 8.20 -6.10 5.71
CA SER A 50 7.60 -7.23 5.00
C SER A 50 8.58 -8.38 4.74
N SER A 51 9.76 -8.40 5.38
CA SER A 51 10.75 -9.47 5.16
C SER A 51 10.23 -10.87 5.48
N GLU A 52 9.45 -10.96 6.57
CA GLU A 52 8.85 -12.22 7.04
C GLU A 52 7.47 -12.51 6.44
N ALA A 53 7.01 -11.70 5.48
CA ALA A 53 5.69 -11.88 4.89
C ALA A 53 5.69 -13.03 3.87
N GLY A 54 4.75 -13.98 4.02
CA GLY A 54 4.58 -15.06 3.04
C GLY A 54 4.09 -14.58 1.66
N LEU A 55 3.37 -13.45 1.63
CA LEU A 55 2.93 -12.76 0.42
C LEU A 55 2.75 -11.26 0.70
N THR A 56 3.29 -10.42 -0.18
CA THR A 56 3.15 -8.97 -0.12
C THR A 56 2.36 -8.47 -1.33
N LEU A 57 1.26 -7.76 -1.08
CA LEU A 57 0.49 -7.09 -2.12
C LEU A 57 0.96 -5.64 -2.26
N LEU A 58 1.46 -5.26 -3.43
CA LEU A 58 1.90 -3.90 -3.72
C LEU A 58 0.98 -3.24 -4.75
N GLY A 59 0.22 -2.25 -4.30
CA GLY A 59 -0.62 -1.43 -5.16
C GLY A 59 0.20 -0.42 -5.94
N PHE A 60 -0.11 -0.23 -7.22
CA PHE A 60 0.56 0.77 -8.06
C PHE A 60 -0.39 1.52 -8.98
N ARG A 61 0.03 2.72 -9.41
CA ARG A 61 -0.72 3.54 -10.36
C ARG A 61 -0.17 3.34 -11.78
N GLY A 62 -1.06 3.28 -12.77
CA GLY A 62 -0.66 3.09 -14.17
C GLY A 62 0.21 4.24 -14.70
N GLU A 63 -0.04 5.46 -14.24
CA GLU A 63 0.81 6.62 -14.61
C GLU A 63 2.23 6.50 -14.05
N GLN A 64 2.40 5.98 -12.84
CA GLN A 64 3.72 5.76 -12.25
C GLN A 64 4.53 4.76 -13.09
N LEU A 65 3.88 3.71 -13.62
CA LEU A 65 4.53 2.73 -14.47
C LEU A 65 5.11 3.35 -15.76
N LYS A 66 4.48 4.39 -16.32
CA LYS A 66 4.99 5.07 -17.53
C LYS A 66 6.32 5.77 -17.28
N HIS A 67 6.51 6.33 -16.09
CA HIS A 67 7.72 7.03 -15.68
C HIS A 67 8.79 6.07 -15.18
N ASP A 68 8.44 5.21 -14.22
CA ASP A 68 9.39 4.39 -13.47
C ASP A 68 9.75 3.09 -14.20
N LYS A 69 8.89 2.63 -15.12
CA LYS A 69 9.08 1.40 -15.92
C LYS A 69 9.49 0.21 -15.05
N GLU A 70 10.58 -0.47 -15.41
CA GLU A 70 11.11 -1.64 -14.69
C GLU A 70 11.50 -1.32 -13.26
N SER A 71 11.97 -0.10 -12.99
CA SER A 71 12.42 0.29 -11.65
C SER A 71 11.29 0.26 -10.63
N MET A 72 10.02 0.30 -11.05
CA MET A 72 8.89 0.17 -10.14
C MET A 72 8.79 -1.24 -9.53
N PHE A 73 9.23 -2.27 -10.26
CA PHE A 73 9.13 -3.68 -9.86
C PHE A 73 10.40 -4.24 -9.20
N THR A 74 11.47 -3.44 -9.09
CA THR A 74 12.76 -3.82 -8.48
C THR A 74 13.00 -3.07 -7.16
N GLY A 75 14.02 -3.46 -6.37
CA GLY A 75 14.33 -2.82 -5.08
C GLY A 75 13.58 -3.41 -3.89
N TYR A 76 13.17 -4.68 -3.97
CA TYR A 76 12.45 -5.43 -2.92
C TYR A 76 13.20 -6.71 -2.53
N GLU A 77 14.51 -6.64 -2.42
CA GLU A 77 15.44 -7.77 -2.27
C GLU A 77 15.19 -8.60 -1.00
N ASN A 78 14.62 -7.99 0.05
CA ASN A 78 14.36 -8.65 1.32
C ASN A 78 12.93 -9.18 1.43
N VAL A 79 12.09 -8.99 0.42
CA VAL A 79 10.69 -9.44 0.44
C VAL A 79 10.57 -10.69 -0.41
N GLY A 80 9.86 -11.70 0.10
CA GLY A 80 9.59 -12.94 -0.62
C GLY A 80 8.62 -12.75 -1.79
N ASN A 81 7.47 -13.42 -1.75
CA ASN A 81 6.51 -13.33 -2.85
C ASN A 81 5.84 -11.96 -2.90
N ILE A 82 5.90 -11.31 -4.05
CA ILE A 82 5.24 -10.02 -4.28
C ILE A 82 4.21 -10.17 -5.40
N PHE A 83 3.00 -9.70 -5.12
CA PHE A 83 1.96 -9.57 -6.13
C PHE A 83 1.60 -8.09 -6.34
N PHE A 84 2.02 -7.56 -7.48
CA PHE A 84 1.74 -6.19 -7.89
C PHE A 84 0.32 -6.08 -8.44
N VAL A 85 -0.47 -5.18 -7.86
CA VAL A 85 -1.88 -5.01 -8.18
C VAL A 85 -2.17 -3.60 -8.65
N ASN A 86 -2.92 -3.48 -9.75
CA ASN A 86 -3.44 -2.22 -10.25
C ASN A 86 -4.94 -2.36 -10.51
N ALA A 87 -5.73 -1.44 -9.96
CA ALA A 87 -7.14 -1.32 -10.31
C ALA A 87 -7.27 -0.41 -11.52
N ARG A 88 -7.72 -0.96 -12.66
CA ARG A 88 -7.80 -0.26 -13.95
C ARG A 88 -8.78 0.93 -13.95
N GLN A 89 -9.76 0.94 -13.05
CA GLN A 89 -10.69 2.05 -12.82
C GLN A 89 -11.08 2.13 -11.35
N GLU A 90 -11.17 3.35 -10.82
CA GLU A 90 -11.91 3.62 -9.59
C GLU A 90 -13.40 3.35 -9.87
N LYS A 91 -13.95 2.29 -9.27
CA LYS A 91 -15.38 2.07 -9.32
C LYS A 91 -16.01 3.06 -8.34
N LYS A 92 -16.66 4.12 -8.84
CA LYS A 92 -17.55 4.94 -8.01
C LYS A 92 -18.59 4.02 -7.37
N ILE A 93 -18.50 3.85 -6.07
CA ILE A 93 -19.53 3.16 -5.30
C ILE A 93 -20.60 4.23 -5.05
N ASN A 94 -21.70 4.13 -5.80
CA ASN A 94 -22.93 4.87 -5.53
C ASN A 94 -23.62 4.31 -4.29
#